data_AF-A0A957DRG8-F1
#
_entry.id   AF-A0A957DRG8-F1
#
_cell.length_a   1.000
_cell.length_b   1.000
_cell.length_c   1.000
_cell.angle_alpha   90.00
_cell.angle_beta   90.00
_cell.angle_gamma   90.00
#
_symmetry.space_group_name_H-M   'P 1'
#
loop_
_entity.id
_entity.type
_entity.pdbx_description
1 polymer ?
#
loop_
_entity_poly.entity_id
_entity_poly.type
_entity_poly.pdbx_seq_one_letter_code
_entity_poly.pdbx_strand_id
1 'polypeptide(L)'
;LEIGSYTVTYDDCPWGGPGTVSVSVDNFGVGDAGPFEVTINNDTTSLDGLGSLGEAEAAVSFAEGPVGSINAEVDSAQQVVEVDETNNSYTIVFTPPPPCATPAP
;
A
#
# COMPACT_ATOMS: atom_id res chain seq x y z
N LEU A 1 2.56 13.01 1.90
CA LEU A 1 2.26 11.83 1.07
C LEU A 1 1.05 11.22 1.74
N GLU A 2 0.26 10.44 1.01
CA GLU A 2 -0.95 9.85 1.58
C GLU A 2 -1.29 8.56 0.85
N ILE A 3 -1.93 7.60 1.53
CA ILE A 3 -2.54 6.46 0.84
C ILE A 3 -3.94 6.84 0.38
N GLY A 4 -4.13 6.99 -0.94
CA GLY A 4 -5.40 7.38 -1.54
C GLY A 4 -6.39 6.24 -1.74
N SER A 5 -5.87 5.04 -2.06
CA SER A 5 -6.69 3.84 -2.25
C SER A 5 -5.88 2.56 -2.06
N TYR A 6 -6.56 1.41 -2.00
CA TYR A 6 -5.91 0.11 -1.88
C TYR A 6 -6.69 -0.97 -2.62
N THR A 7 -5.98 -2.02 -3.03
CA THR A 7 -6.55 -3.25 -3.58
C THR A 7 -5.86 -4.45 -2.96
N VAL A 8 -6.63 -5.43 -2.49
CA VAL A 8 -6.11 -6.72 -2.01
C VAL A 8 -6.68 -7.82 -2.89
N THR A 9 -5.80 -8.66 -3.44
CA THR A 9 -6.18 -9.79 -4.27
C THR A 9 -5.50 -11.05 -3.76
N TYR A 10 -6.28 -12.12 -3.54
CA TYR A 10 -5.76 -13.46 -3.26
C TYR A 10 -5.59 -14.24 -4.55
N ASP A 11 -4.53 -15.03 -4.68
CA ASP A 11 -4.27 -15.83 -5.88
C ASP A 11 -5.28 -16.99 -6.03
N ASP A 12 -5.68 -17.59 -4.90
CA ASP A 12 -6.67 -18.65 -4.84
C ASP A 12 -7.45 -18.60 -3.50
N CYS A 13 -8.51 -19.39 -3.38
CA CYS A 13 -9.41 -19.47 -2.24
C CYS A 13 -9.27 -20.84 -1.55
N PRO A 14 -9.35 -20.95 -0.21
CA PRO A 14 -9.81 -19.95 0.76
C PRO A 14 -8.77 -18.87 1.11
N TRP A 15 -9.25 -17.77 1.70
CA TRP A 15 -8.42 -16.68 2.21
C TRP A 15 -7.33 -17.18 3.18
N GLY A 16 -6.19 -16.49 3.17
CA GLY A 16 -4.99 -16.86 3.94
C GLY A 16 -3.88 -17.51 3.10
N GLY A 17 -4.13 -17.79 1.82
CA GLY A 17 -3.12 -18.17 0.84
C GLY A 17 -2.31 -16.97 0.29
N PRO A 18 -1.52 -17.17 -0.77
CA PRO A 18 -0.72 -16.12 -1.39
C PRO A 18 -1.58 -15.10 -2.15
N GLY A 19 -0.99 -13.95 -2.44
CA GLY A 19 -1.66 -12.87 -3.15
C GLY A 19 -0.86 -11.57 -3.12
N THR A 20 -1.52 -10.46 -3.48
CA THR A 20 -0.90 -9.14 -3.60
C THR A 20 -1.75 -8.07 -2.92
N VAL A 21 -1.09 -7.16 -2.21
CA VAL A 21 -1.66 -5.89 -1.76
C VAL A 21 -1.04 -4.79 -2.60
N SER A 22 -1.89 -3.92 -3.15
CA SER A 22 -1.51 -2.69 -3.82
C SER A 22 -2.11 -1.51 -3.05
N VAL A 23 -1.34 -0.43 -2.89
CA VAL A 23 -1.80 0.86 -2.37
C VAL A 23 -1.44 1.96 -3.36
N SER A 24 -2.38 2.88 -3.57
CA SER A 24 -2.11 4.13 -4.28
C SER A 24 -1.55 5.15 -3.29
N VAL A 25 -0.44 5.77 -3.65
CA VAL A 25 0.21 6.83 -2.89
C VAL A 25 0.11 8.15 -3.65
N ASP A 26 -0.43 9.16 -2.98
CA ASP A 26 -0.63 10.51 -3.51
C ASP A 26 0.36 11.49 -2.89
N ASN A 27 0.94 12.36 -3.73
CA ASN A 27 1.68 13.54 -3.29
C ASN A 27 0.81 14.79 -3.43
N PHE A 28 0.07 15.16 -2.37
CA PHE A 28 -0.70 16.42 -2.35
C PHE A 28 0.14 17.70 -2.25
N GLY A 29 1.46 17.56 -2.05
CA GLY A 29 2.38 18.68 -2.00
C GLY A 29 2.59 19.33 -3.37
N VAL A 30 2.87 20.64 -3.35
CA VAL A 30 3.29 21.41 -4.54
C VAL A 30 4.77 21.20 -4.90
N GLY A 31 5.50 20.41 -4.11
CA GLY A 31 6.88 20.03 -4.34
C GLY A 31 7.00 18.55 -4.68
N ASP A 32 8.07 18.20 -5.40
CA ASP A 32 8.38 16.80 -5.70
C ASP A 32 8.85 16.09 -4.42
N ALA A 33 8.32 14.90 -4.17
CA ALA A 33 8.83 13.98 -3.18
C ALA A 33 10.02 13.21 -3.79
N GLY A 34 11.16 13.22 -3.10
CA GLY A 34 12.29 12.35 -3.44
C GLY A 34 11.97 10.87 -3.17
N PRO A 35 12.93 9.95 -3.32
CA PRO A 35 12.70 8.53 -3.04
C PRO A 35 12.22 8.30 -1.61
N PHE A 36 11.22 7.43 -1.44
CA PHE A 36 10.64 7.07 -0.15
C PHE A 36 10.20 5.60 -0.12
N GLU A 37 10.08 5.06 1.08
CA GLU A 37 9.63 3.68 1.30
C GLU A 37 8.13 3.61 1.62
N VAL A 38 7.50 2.51 1.21
CA VAL A 38 6.12 2.16 1.56
C VAL A 38 6.15 0.79 2.20
N THR A 39 5.70 0.71 3.45
CA THR A 39 5.63 -0.54 4.20
C THR A 39 4.18 -1.01 4.26
N ILE A 40 3.92 -2.22 3.82
CA ILE A 40 2.60 -2.85 3.87
C ILE A 40 2.75 -4.12 4.72
N ASN A 41 2.09 -4.11 5.88
CA ASN A 41 2.23 -5.05 6.98
C ASN A 41 3.69 -5.12 7.49
N ASN A 42 4.48 -6.01 6.91
CA ASN A 42 5.88 -6.26 7.27
C ASN A 42 6.81 -6.24 6.05
N ASP A 43 6.27 -6.04 4.86
CA ASP A 43 7.01 -5.98 3.61
C ASP A 43 7.15 -4.52 3.18
N THR A 44 8.37 -4.14 2.78
CA THR A 44 8.69 -2.78 2.36
C THR A 44 9.01 -2.79 0.87
N THR A 45 8.44 -1.81 0.16
CA THR A 45 8.77 -1.49 -1.22
C THR A 45 9.20 -0.03 -1.31
N SER A 46 9.96 0.33 -2.34
CA SER A 46 10.49 1.68 -2.51
C SER A 46 9.94 2.31 -3.78
N LEU A 47 9.61 3.59 -3.70
CA LEU A 47 9.31 4.42 -4.86
C LEU A 47 10.49 5.37 -5.09
N ASP A 48 10.91 5.53 -6.35
CA ASP A 48 12.02 6.42 -6.74
C ASP A 48 11.71 7.91 -6.51
N GLY A 49 10.49 8.22 -6.12
CA GLY A 49 9.97 9.54 -5.85
C GLY A 49 8.63 9.77 -6.54
N LEU A 50 7.99 10.87 -6.18
CA LEU A 50 6.67 11.22 -6.69
C LEU A 50 6.59 12.71 -6.97
N GLY A 51 6.32 13.07 -8.22
CA GLY A 51 6.18 14.47 -8.63
C GLY A 51 5.07 15.18 -7.87
N SER A 52 5.10 16.52 -7.83
CA SER A 52 4.04 17.33 -7.21
C SER A 52 2.65 16.97 -7.76
N LEU A 53 1.67 16.77 -6.88
CA LEU A 53 0.30 16.34 -7.26
C LEU A 53 0.26 15.02 -8.05
N GLY A 54 1.33 14.23 -7.97
CA GLY A 54 1.45 12.93 -8.61
C GLY A 54 0.84 11.81 -7.78
N GLU A 55 0.53 10.71 -8.45
CA GLU A 55 0.07 9.44 -7.88
C GLU A 55 1.00 8.31 -8.35
N ALA A 56 1.31 7.36 -7.47
CA ALA A 56 2.04 6.16 -7.80
C ALA A 56 1.49 4.94 -7.05
N GLU A 57 1.63 3.76 -7.65
CA GLU A 57 1.22 2.50 -7.05
C GLU A 57 2.40 1.81 -6.37
N ALA A 58 2.21 1.38 -5.13
CA ALA A 58 3.14 0.53 -4.40
C ALA A 58 2.48 -0.80 -4.08
N ALA A 59 3.11 -1.91 -4.46
CA ALA A 59 2.56 -3.25 -4.27
C ALA A 59 3.56 -4.19 -3.59
N VAL A 60 3.04 -5.07 -2.73
CA VAL A 60 3.78 -6.18 -2.12
C VAL A 60 3.00 -7.49 -2.29
N SER A 61 3.73 -8.57 -2.52
CA SER A 61 3.17 -9.93 -2.55
C SER A 61 3.29 -10.59 -1.18
N PHE A 62 2.26 -11.31 -0.74
CA PHE A 62 2.28 -12.13 0.47
C PHE A 62 2.19 -13.62 0.12
N ALA A 63 2.84 -14.47 0.93
CA ALA A 63 2.69 -15.92 0.84
C ALA A 63 1.50 -16.43 1.67
N GLU A 64 1.22 -15.75 2.78
CA GLU A 64 0.06 -15.99 3.65
C GLU A 64 -0.66 -14.67 3.87
N GLY A 65 -1.91 -14.60 3.40
CA GLY A 65 -2.58 -13.32 3.27
C GLY A 65 -3.20 -12.76 4.54
N PRO A 66 -3.23 -11.42 4.65
CA PRO A 66 -3.82 -10.73 5.79
C PRO A 66 -5.32 -10.96 5.85
N VAL A 67 -5.77 -11.70 6.87
CA VAL A 67 -7.19 -11.98 7.08
C VAL A 67 -7.82 -10.86 7.91
N GLY A 68 -8.63 -10.03 7.26
CA GLY A 68 -9.48 -9.03 7.90
C GLY A 68 -8.91 -7.61 7.93
N SER A 69 -7.59 -7.42 7.92
CA SER A 69 -7.00 -6.08 7.81
C SER A 69 -5.55 -6.06 7.31
N ILE A 70 -5.14 -4.97 6.67
CA ILE A 70 -3.73 -4.61 6.44
C ILE A 70 -3.38 -3.34 7.20
N ASN A 71 -2.11 -3.19 7.54
CA ASN A 71 -1.54 -1.89 7.93
C ASN A 71 -0.61 -1.42 6.82
N ALA A 72 -0.77 -0.21 6.32
CA ALA A 72 0.11 0.36 5.32
C ALA A 72 0.66 1.70 5.82
N GLU A 73 1.94 1.94 5.61
CA GLU A 73 2.64 3.14 6.04
C GLU A 73 3.50 3.67 4.91
N VAL A 74 3.39 4.96 4.61
CA VAL A 74 4.20 5.65 3.61
C VAL A 74 5.24 6.50 4.33
N ASP A 75 6.46 6.48 3.82
CA ASP A 75 7.57 7.26 4.37
C ASP A 75 7.78 7.07 5.89
N SER A 76 7.70 5.82 6.36
CA SER A 76 7.90 5.47 7.78
C SER A 76 9.23 5.97 8.37
N ALA A 77 10.23 6.19 7.50
CA ALA A 77 11.55 6.67 7.86
C ALA A 77 11.68 8.22 7.83
N GLN A 78 10.60 8.97 7.55
CA GLN A 78 10.59 10.44 7.45
C GLN A 78 11.68 10.96 6.49
N GLN A 79 11.77 10.33 5.32
CA GLN A 79 12.76 10.63 4.28
C GLN A 79 12.35 11.86 3.47
N VAL A 80 11.05 12.15 3.41
CA VAL A 80 10.45 13.32 2.78
C VAL A 80 9.86 14.19 3.89
N VAL A 81 10.25 15.47 3.95
CA VAL A 81 9.67 16.39 4.93
C VAL A 81 8.28 16.81 4.44
N GLU A 82 7.27 16.45 5.23
CA GLU A 82 5.87 16.64 4.88
C GLU A 82 5.26 17.76 5.73
N VAL A 83 4.13 18.32 5.29
CA VAL A 83 3.39 19.33 6.09
C VAL A 83 2.65 18.66 7.25
N ASP A 84 2.19 17.43 7.03
CA ASP A 84 1.60 16.57 8.03
C ASP A 84 2.33 15.24 7.93
N GLU A 85 2.92 14.79 9.04
CA GLU A 85 3.63 13.52 9.15
C GLU A 85 2.73 12.44 9.79
N THR A 86 1.52 12.82 10.20
CA THR A 86 0.61 11.95 10.96
C THR A 86 -0.39 11.22 10.08
N ASN A 87 -0.48 11.59 8.80
CA ASN A 87 -1.37 11.00 7.79
C ASN A 87 -0.68 9.90 6.97
N ASN A 88 0.41 9.34 7.48
CA ASN A 88 1.23 8.39 6.74
C ASN A 88 0.91 6.92 7.04
N SER A 89 0.03 6.64 8.02
CA SER A 89 -0.29 5.27 8.47
C SER A 89 -1.79 4.96 8.34
N TYR A 90 -2.11 3.84 7.71
CA TYR A 90 -3.47 3.41 7.38
C TYR A 90 -3.70 1.98 7.85
N THR A 91 -4.63 1.79 8.79
CA THR A 91 -5.20 0.48 9.06
C THR A 91 -6.46 0.30 8.23
N ILE A 92 -6.40 -0.66 7.32
CA ILE A 92 -7.47 -0.94 6.38
C ILE A 92 -8.12 -2.26 6.79
N VAL A 93 -9.42 -2.23 7.06
CA VAL A 93 -10.20 -3.40 7.46
C VAL A 93 -11.13 -3.80 6.31
N PHE A 94 -11.09 -5.04 5.87
CA PHE A 94 -11.96 -5.56 4.81
C PHE A 94 -12.94 -6.58 5.38
N THR A 95 -14.22 -6.20 5.40
CA THR A 95 -15.35 -7.08 5.75
C THR A 95 -16.49 -6.85 4.75
N PRO A 96 -16.89 -7.85 3.94
CA PRO A 96 -16.39 -9.24 3.88
C PRO A 96 -14.97 -9.33 3.30
N PRO A 97 -14.30 -10.50 3.38
CA PRO A 97 -12.92 -10.59 2.92
C PRO A 97 -12.80 -10.35 1.40
N PRO A 98 -11.64 -9.89 0.90
CA PRO A 98 -11.45 -9.50 -0.50
C PRO A 98 -11.75 -10.63 -1.50
N PRO A 99 -12.09 -10.30 -2.77
CA PRO A 99 -12.30 -11.31 -3.80
C PRO A 99 -11.00 -12.09 -4.09
N CYS A 100 -11.14 -13.39 -4.33
CA CYS A 100 -10.06 -14.20 -4.89
C CYS A 100 -9.98 -13.98 -6.41
N ALA A 101 -8.77 -14.03 -6.98
CA ALA A 101 -8.60 -14.20 -8.40
C ALA A 101 -9.31 -15.48 -8.83
N THR A 102 -10.04 -15.44 -9.96
CA THR A 102 -10.57 -16.68 -10.53
C THR A 102 -9.39 -17.43 -11.16
N PRO A 103 -9.10 -18.68 -10.79
CA PRO A 103 -8.02 -19.43 -11.42
C PRO A 103 -8.26 -19.47 -12.93
N ALA A 104 -7.23 -19.14 -13.70
CA ALA A 104 -7.28 -19.24 -15.15
C ALA A 104 -7.46 -20.74 -15.54
N PRO A 105 -8.35 -21.06 -16.50
CA PRO A 105 -8.65 -22.44 -16.90
C PRO A 105 -7.49 -23.17 -17.57
#